data_AF-A0A183EHI3-F1
#
_entry.id   AF-A0A183EHI3-F1
#
_cell.length_a   1.000
_cell.length_b   1.000
_cell.length_c   1.000
_cell.angle_alpha   90.00
_cell.angle_beta   90.00
_cell.angle_gamma   90.00
#
_symmetry.space_group_name_H-M   'P 1'
#
loop_
_entity.id
_entity.type
_entity.pdbx_description
1 polymer ?
#
loop_
_entity_poly.entity_id
_entity_poly.type
_entity_poly.pdbx_seq_one_letter_code
_entity_poly.pdbx_strand_id
1 'polypeptide(L)'
;MVSTAMANDLADSQMCPFQTSSEKKCEEGGGWWRKHCQQKGVLTAMNKAQGAYPGLVWNGQRLSAVQMLIRPRGYIPPQKKPTKF
;
A
#
# COMPACT_ATOMS: atom_id res chain seq x y z
N MET A 1 -1.25 3.72 -28.51
CA MET A 1 -1.86 3.86 -27.17
C MET A 1 -1.31 2.74 -26.30
N VAL A 2 -0.37 3.03 -25.41
CA VAL A 2 0.14 2.02 -24.47
C VAL A 2 -0.85 1.95 -23.33
N SER A 3 -1.66 0.90 -23.31
CA SER A 3 -2.46 0.57 -22.13
C SER A 3 -1.48 0.12 -21.05
N THR A 4 -1.04 1.04 -20.19
CA THR A 4 -0.33 0.68 -18.96
C THR A 4 -1.38 0.06 -18.05
N ALA A 5 -1.51 -1.27 -18.08
CA ALA A 5 -2.18 -2.00 -17.02
C ALA A 5 -1.60 -1.46 -15.70
N MET A 6 -2.44 -0.82 -14.88
CA MET A 6 -1.96 -0.28 -13.60
C MET A 6 -1.31 -1.43 -12.85
N ALA A 7 -0.04 -1.27 -12.48
CA ALA A 7 0.68 -2.27 -11.71
C ALA A 7 -0.12 -2.59 -10.45
N ASN A 8 -0.47 -3.85 -10.24
CA ASN A 8 -1.14 -4.28 -9.03
C ASN A 8 -0.09 -4.60 -7.97
N ASP A 9 0.40 -3.57 -7.28
CA ASP A 9 1.41 -3.69 -6.22
C ASP A 9 0.93 -4.54 -5.01
N LEU A 10 -0.37 -4.90 -4.95
CA LEU A 10 -0.93 -5.79 -3.93
C LEU A 10 -1.05 -7.26 -4.37
N ALA A 11 -0.69 -7.60 -5.61
CA ALA A 11 -0.87 -8.95 -6.14
C ALA A 11 -0.20 -10.01 -5.24
N ASP A 12 1.03 -9.76 -4.81
CA ASP A 12 1.80 -10.68 -3.97
C ASP A 12 1.26 -10.82 -2.54
N SER A 13 0.42 -9.88 -2.09
CA SER A 13 -0.20 -9.94 -0.77
C SER A 13 -1.43 -10.82 -0.69
N GLN A 14 -2.00 -11.21 -1.82
CA GLN A 14 -3.25 -11.98 -1.83
C GLN A 14 -3.06 -13.32 -1.14
N MET A 15 -3.94 -13.62 -0.19
CA MET A 15 -3.98 -14.88 0.57
C MET A 15 -2.68 -15.22 1.32
N CYS A 16 -1.73 -14.27 1.45
CA CYS A 16 -0.55 -14.46 2.28
C CYS A 16 -0.92 -14.33 3.76
N PRO A 17 -0.20 -14.98 4.68
CA PRO A 17 -0.33 -14.69 6.11
C PRO A 17 0.19 -13.29 6.41
N PHE A 18 -0.37 -12.64 7.42
CA PHE A 18 0.18 -11.40 7.96
C PHE A 18 1.47 -11.73 8.72
N GLN A 19 2.56 -11.02 8.40
CA GLN A 19 3.87 -11.22 9.00
C GLN A 19 4.45 -9.89 9.47
N THR A 20 5.16 -9.92 10.59
CA THR A 20 5.87 -8.76 11.17
C THR A 20 7.36 -8.81 10.87
N SER A 21 8.04 -7.66 10.94
CA SER A 21 9.50 -7.57 10.79
C SER A 21 10.29 -8.37 11.83
N SER A 22 9.69 -8.72 12.98
CA SER A 22 10.28 -9.62 13.97
C SER A 22 10.32 -11.08 13.51
N GLU A 23 9.35 -11.51 12.71
CA GLU A 23 9.27 -12.87 12.17
C GLU A 23 10.14 -13.01 10.91
N LYS A 24 10.22 -11.94 10.12
CA LYS A 24 10.99 -11.87 8.87
C LYS A 24 11.86 -10.62 8.91
N LYS A 25 13.18 -10.80 9.07
CA LYS A 25 14.20 -9.74 9.19
C LYS A 25 14.37 -8.91 7.91
N CYS A 26 13.29 -8.29 7.41
CA CYS A 26 13.31 -7.41 6.25
C CYS A 26 13.63 -5.97 6.67
N GLU A 27 14.47 -5.28 5.90
CA GLU A 27 14.98 -3.93 6.22
C GLU A 27 13.89 -2.85 6.27
N GLU A 28 12.78 -3.06 5.54
CA GLU A 28 11.68 -2.11 5.39
C GLU A 28 10.90 -1.87 6.71
N GLY A 29 11.00 -2.82 7.65
CA GLY A 29 10.20 -2.82 8.88
C GLY A 29 8.71 -3.12 8.65
N GLY A 30 7.90 -2.86 9.67
CA GLY A 30 6.43 -2.96 9.61
C GLY A 30 5.87 -4.39 9.62
N GLY A 31 4.58 -4.52 9.31
CA GLY A 31 3.90 -5.80 9.22
C GLY A 31 2.88 -5.83 8.09
N TRP A 32 2.88 -6.91 7.31
CA TRP A 32 2.11 -6.99 6.07
C TRP A 32 1.78 -8.42 5.67
N TRP A 33 0.78 -8.61 4.82
CA TRP A 33 0.57 -9.89 4.13
C TRP A 33 1.69 -10.09 3.11
N ARG A 34 2.74 -10.79 3.55
CA ARG A 34 4.05 -10.77 2.89
C ARG A 34 4.48 -12.17 2.47
N LYS A 35 4.88 -12.29 1.20
CA LYS A 35 5.47 -13.51 0.63
C LYS A 35 6.99 -13.53 0.76
N HIS A 36 7.67 -12.40 0.54
CA HIS A 36 9.13 -12.24 0.65
C HIS A 36 9.52 -10.81 1.07
N CYS A 37 10.79 -10.58 1.42
CA CYS A 37 11.30 -9.21 1.59
C CYS A 37 11.35 -8.48 0.24
N GLN A 38 11.39 -7.15 0.25
CA GLN A 38 11.35 -6.27 -0.93
C GLN A 38 10.09 -6.43 -1.79
N GLN A 39 9.02 -6.98 -1.21
CA GLN A 39 7.72 -7.04 -1.86
C GLN A 39 7.17 -5.62 -2.03
N LYS A 40 6.51 -5.36 -3.16
CA LYS A 40 5.81 -4.09 -3.39
C LYS A 40 4.54 -4.01 -2.53
N GLY A 41 4.01 -2.80 -2.41
CA GLY A 41 2.73 -2.56 -1.75
C GLY A 41 2.73 -2.79 -0.24
N VAL A 42 3.89 -2.85 0.42
CA VAL A 42 3.99 -2.93 1.89
C VAL A 42 3.75 -1.55 2.50
N LEU A 43 2.49 -1.16 2.65
CA LEU A 43 2.10 0.22 3.01
C LEU A 43 2.26 0.58 4.50
N THR A 44 2.60 -0.40 5.34
CA THR A 44 2.89 -0.25 6.78
C THR A 44 4.39 -0.18 7.08
N ALA A 45 5.24 -0.30 6.06
CA ALA A 45 6.68 -0.17 6.22
C ALA A 45 7.08 1.27 6.60
N MET A 46 8.34 1.44 7.00
CA MET A 46 8.85 2.73 7.42
C MET A 46 8.75 3.77 6.30
N ASN A 47 8.05 4.88 6.52
CA ASN A 47 7.97 5.97 5.55
C ASN A 47 9.20 6.91 5.63
N LYS A 48 10.39 6.32 5.54
CA LYS A 48 11.66 7.05 5.54
C LYS A 48 12.62 6.30 4.62
N ALA A 49 13.21 7.02 3.67
CA ALA A 49 14.27 6.47 2.85
C ALA A 49 15.53 6.27 3.72
N GLN A 50 16.14 5.08 3.66
CA GLN A 50 17.35 4.76 4.42
C GLN A 50 18.20 3.75 3.63
N GLY A 51 19.44 4.12 3.32
CA GLY A 51 20.33 3.27 2.52
C GLY A 51 19.72 2.95 1.14
N ALA A 52 19.60 1.66 0.83
CA ALA A 52 18.99 1.17 -0.41
C ALA A 52 17.44 1.15 -0.38
N TYR A 53 16.82 1.36 0.78
CA TYR A 53 15.36 1.35 0.92
C TYR A 53 14.76 2.72 0.55
N PRO A 54 13.90 2.81 -0.48
CA PRO A 54 13.37 4.09 -0.97
C PRO A 54 12.24 4.68 -0.11
N GLY A 55 11.81 3.99 0.95
CA GLY A 55 10.60 4.30 1.71
C GLY A 55 9.36 3.64 1.12
N LEU A 56 8.17 4.17 1.47
CA LEU A 56 6.90 3.68 0.93
C LEU A 56 6.79 4.02 -0.56
N VAL A 57 6.52 3.00 -1.38
CA VAL A 57 6.39 3.12 -2.83
C VAL A 57 5.08 2.47 -3.29
N TRP A 58 4.41 3.13 -4.24
CA TRP A 58 3.22 2.62 -4.92
C TRP A 58 3.27 3.01 -6.39
N ASN A 59 3.02 2.05 -7.29
CA ASN A 59 3.13 2.22 -8.74
C ASN A 59 4.47 2.82 -9.17
N GLY A 60 5.56 2.43 -8.49
CA GLY A 60 6.91 2.93 -8.73
C GLY A 60 7.18 4.36 -8.23
N GLN A 61 6.23 5.00 -7.55
CA GLN A 61 6.38 6.35 -7.00
C GLN A 61 6.45 6.34 -5.47
N ARG A 62 7.34 7.16 -4.91
CA ARG A 62 7.45 7.32 -3.45
C ARG A 62 6.24 8.08 -2.90
N LEU A 63 5.66 7.57 -1.82
CA LEU A 63 4.54 8.19 -1.14
C LEU A 63 5.02 9.11 -0.01
N SER A 64 4.39 10.27 0.14
CA SER A 64 4.57 11.14 1.31
C SER A 64 3.60 10.78 2.44
N ALA A 65 2.40 10.33 2.09
CA ALA A 65 1.38 9.84 3.00
C ALA A 65 0.54 8.75 2.31
N VAL A 66 -0.07 7.88 3.10
CA VAL A 66 -0.96 6.84 2.62
C VAL A 66 -2.18 6.72 3.54
N GLN A 67 -3.34 6.44 2.95
CA GLN A 67 -4.55 6.12 3.69
C GLN A 67 -5.19 4.88 3.07
N MET A 68 -5.43 3.85 3.90
CA MET A 68 -6.15 2.65 3.48
C MET A 68 -7.56 2.72 4.06
N LEU A 69 -8.57 2.59 3.19
CA LEU A 69 -9.98 2.66 3.56
C LEU A 69 -10.71 1.46 3.01
N ILE A 70 -11.68 0.96 3.77
CA ILE A 70 -12.62 -0.05 3.32
C ILE A 70 -14.02 0.55 3.28
N ARG A 71 -14.84 0.10 2.33
CA ARG A 71 -16.26 0.42 2.28
C ARG A 71 -17.04 -0.82 1.87
N PRO A 72 -18.31 -0.97 2.30
CA PRO A 72 -19.20 -1.96 1.74
C PRO A 72 -19.27 -1.82 0.21
N ARG A 73 -19.31 -2.94 -0.51
CA ARG A 73 -19.43 -2.92 -1.98
C ARG A 73 -20.69 -2.19 -2.46
N GLY A 74 -21.78 -2.29 -1.70
CA GLY A 74 -23.06 -1.62 -1.95
C GLY A 74 -23.17 -0.21 -1.36
N TYR A 75 -22.08 0.40 -0.89
CA TYR A 75 -22.13 1.75 -0.33
C TYR A 75 -22.44 2.78 -1.42
N ILE A 76 -23.52 3.54 -1.23
CA ILE A 76 -23.90 4.67 -2.07
C ILE A 76 -23.49 5.96 -1.34
N PRO A 77 -22.55 6.75 -1.87
CA PRO A 77 -22.14 8.00 -1.25
C PRO A 77 -23.33 8.96 -1.13
N PRO A 78 -23.49 9.66 0.01
CA PRO A 78 -24.53 10.67 0.14
C PRO A 78 -24.29 11.78 -0.88
N GLN A 79 -25.38 12.27 -1.49
CA GLN A 79 -25.31 13.39 -2.41
C GLN A 79 -24.80 14.63 -1.66
N LYS A 80 -23.73 15.26 -2.18
CA LYS A 80 -23.23 16.52 -1.61
C LYS A 80 -24.35 17.55 -1.72
N LYS A 81 -24.82 18.06 -0.58
CA LYS A 81 -25.70 19.23 -0.57
C LYS A 81 -24.92 20.41 -1.19
N PRO A 82 -25.53 21.22 -2.06
CA PRO A 82 -24.87 22.42 -2.55
C PRO A 82 -24.52 23.30 -1.35
N THR A 83 -23.25 23.65 -1.23
CA THR A 83 -22.78 24.68 -0.30
C THR A 83 -23.43 25.98 -0.71
N LYS A 84 -24.42 26.45 0.04
CA LYS A 84 -24.94 27.82 -0.14
C LYS A 84 -23.86 28.77 0.38
N PHE A 85 -23.24 29.50 -0.54
CA PHE A 85 -22.43 30.68 -0.22
C PHE A 85 -23.36 31.88 -0.03
#